data_AF-A0A4V1ZXS2-F1
#
_entry.id   AF-A0A4V1ZXS2-F1
#
_cell.length_a   1.000
_cell.length_b   1.000
_cell.length_c   1.000
_cell.angle_alpha   90.00
_cell.angle_beta   90.00
_cell.angle_gamma   90.00
#
_symmetry.space_group_name_H-M   'P 1'
#
loop_
_entity.id
_entity.type
_entity.pdbx_description
1 polymer ?
#
loop_
_entity_poly.entity_id
_entity_poly.type
_entity_poly.pdbx_seq_one_letter_code
_entity_poly.pdbx_strand_id
1 'polypeptide(L)'
;MIIQAYNFLASWQLFPEKGEYQSGNRPKSGYYRINASDDKSRLNIEHTWVTLENDAFNATFSIIPDGELHDFENAVLADQFKASIADTSNLEISFYKNDRETLHVLHQITPNGLLKITQTGTAPAGEQFTNIEIYHKQMSVLPYAAAVSGAVIRPTEEGMIRHKALTAMEEQTNMQMDQIRRQIELLALQAREIVSRKELSMLIYNARLNFSPVIGQVYYLYEKKTGDHQVSMISPREWGNGSGPFKTFVAKVKLLADHTWVEVE
;
A
#
# COMPACT_ATOMS: atom_id res chain seq x y z
N MET A 1 -9.06 -30.24 -8.20
CA MET A 1 -9.60 -29.35 -7.16
C MET A 1 -8.53 -28.52 -6.45
N ILE A 2 -7.74 -29.01 -5.47
CA ILE A 2 -6.81 -28.12 -4.69
C ILE A 2 -5.74 -27.42 -5.54
N ILE A 3 -5.14 -28.13 -6.48
CA ILE A 3 -4.05 -27.59 -7.30
C ILE A 3 -4.54 -26.36 -8.10
N GLN A 4 -5.81 -26.35 -8.50
CA GLN A 4 -6.42 -25.26 -9.24
C GLN A 4 -6.84 -24.10 -8.32
N ALA A 5 -7.26 -24.38 -7.09
CA ALA A 5 -7.60 -23.35 -6.10
C ALA A 5 -6.39 -22.67 -5.46
N TYR A 6 -5.19 -23.25 -5.55
CA TYR A 6 -3.99 -22.83 -4.80
C TYR A 6 -3.66 -21.34 -4.96
N ASN A 7 -3.84 -20.77 -6.15
CA ASN A 7 -3.54 -19.37 -6.39
C ASN A 7 -4.47 -18.40 -5.65
N PHE A 8 -5.68 -18.85 -5.34
CA PHE A 8 -6.68 -18.09 -4.60
C PHE A 8 -6.48 -18.16 -3.08
N LEU A 9 -5.80 -19.22 -2.58
CA LEU A 9 -5.58 -19.47 -1.15
C LEU A 9 -4.63 -18.45 -0.54
N ALA A 10 -5.17 -17.32 -0.14
CA ALA A 10 -4.44 -16.23 0.46
C ALA A 10 -5.36 -15.28 1.20
N SER A 11 -4.72 -14.33 1.86
CA SER A 11 -5.36 -13.11 2.34
C SER A 11 -5.18 -12.03 1.26
N TRP A 12 -6.22 -11.29 0.98
CA TRP A 12 -6.29 -10.30 -0.08
C TRP A 12 -6.82 -8.99 0.47
N GLN A 13 -6.13 -7.88 0.20
CA GLN A 13 -6.55 -6.56 0.65
C GLN A 13 -7.03 -5.74 -0.55
N LEU A 14 -8.20 -5.11 -0.39
CA LEU A 14 -8.84 -4.31 -1.43
C LEU A 14 -7.99 -3.08 -1.76
N PHE A 15 -7.95 -2.72 -3.04
CA PHE A 15 -7.55 -1.41 -3.54
C PHE A 15 -8.81 -0.57 -3.85
N PRO A 16 -9.29 0.27 -2.92
CA PRO A 16 -10.54 1.02 -3.07
C PRO A 16 -10.57 1.95 -4.29
N GLU A 17 -9.40 2.42 -4.72
CA GLU A 17 -9.23 3.37 -5.82
C GLU A 17 -9.23 2.72 -7.20
N LYS A 18 -9.10 1.39 -7.27
CA LYS A 18 -9.01 0.63 -8.53
C LYS A 18 -10.29 -0.13 -8.88
N GLY A 19 -11.31 -0.07 -8.04
CA GLY A 19 -12.60 -0.71 -8.29
C GLY A 19 -13.56 0.17 -9.10
N GLU A 20 -14.47 -0.46 -9.83
CA GLU A 20 -15.56 0.18 -10.56
C GLU A 20 -16.88 -0.30 -9.96
N TYR A 21 -17.76 0.60 -9.54
CA TYR A 21 -19.02 0.24 -8.89
C TYR A 21 -20.18 0.89 -9.64
N GLN A 22 -21.04 0.09 -10.25
CA GLN A 22 -22.28 0.55 -10.89
C GLN A 22 -23.44 0.62 -9.90
N SER A 23 -23.41 -0.21 -8.84
CA SER A 23 -24.42 -0.22 -7.79
C SER A 23 -23.77 -0.20 -6.40
N GLY A 24 -24.22 0.72 -5.55
CA GLY A 24 -23.65 0.97 -4.23
C GLY A 24 -22.46 1.93 -4.25
N ASN A 25 -21.96 2.24 -3.06
CA ASN A 25 -20.75 3.05 -2.88
C ASN A 25 -19.53 2.15 -2.79
N ARG A 26 -18.39 2.63 -3.32
CA ARG A 26 -17.11 1.94 -3.12
C ARG A 26 -16.82 1.75 -1.62
N PRO A 27 -16.30 0.60 -1.19
CA PRO A 27 -15.82 0.43 0.17
C PRO A 27 -14.64 1.36 0.44
N LYS A 28 -14.47 1.78 1.69
CA LYS A 28 -13.29 2.48 2.17
C LYS A 28 -12.10 1.52 2.32
N SER A 29 -12.37 0.30 2.76
CA SER A 29 -11.39 -0.79 2.85
C SER A 29 -12.10 -2.13 2.76
N GLY A 30 -11.35 -3.16 2.38
CA GLY A 30 -11.87 -4.52 2.23
C GLY A 30 -10.76 -5.54 2.43
N TYR A 31 -11.12 -6.66 3.01
CA TYR A 31 -10.25 -7.80 3.27
C TYR A 31 -10.98 -9.07 2.86
N TYR A 32 -10.34 -9.86 2.01
CA TYR A 32 -10.90 -11.06 1.42
C TYR A 32 -9.94 -12.22 1.68
N ARG A 33 -10.37 -13.25 2.38
CA ARG A 33 -9.54 -14.40 2.72
C ARG A 33 -10.19 -15.66 2.19
N ILE A 34 -9.40 -16.45 1.48
CA ILE A 34 -9.84 -17.74 0.95
C ILE A 34 -8.91 -18.80 1.52
N ASN A 35 -9.48 -19.77 2.23
CA ASN A 35 -8.76 -20.90 2.81
C ASN A 35 -9.39 -22.21 2.32
N ALA A 36 -8.58 -23.26 2.15
CA ALA A 36 -9.12 -24.59 1.92
C ALA A 36 -9.44 -25.25 3.27
N SER A 37 -10.52 -26.05 3.30
CA SER A 37 -10.82 -26.95 4.43
C SER A 37 -9.79 -28.08 4.51
N ASP A 38 -9.70 -28.76 5.66
CA ASP A 38 -8.77 -29.86 5.91
C ASP A 38 -8.98 -31.06 4.98
N ASP A 39 -10.24 -31.36 4.66
CA ASP A 39 -10.63 -32.37 3.66
C ASP A 39 -10.44 -31.87 2.22
N LYS A 40 -10.07 -30.59 2.06
CA LYS A 40 -9.73 -29.95 0.80
C LYS A 40 -10.82 -29.98 -0.29
N SER A 41 -12.02 -30.40 0.08
CA SER A 41 -13.24 -30.41 -0.72
C SER A 41 -13.97 -29.07 -0.68
N ARG A 42 -13.71 -28.23 0.33
CA ARG A 42 -14.39 -26.94 0.57
C ARG A 42 -13.40 -25.78 0.57
N LEU A 43 -13.86 -24.62 0.11
CA LEU A 43 -13.19 -23.34 0.28
C LEU A 43 -13.98 -22.48 1.25
N ASN A 44 -13.32 -22.00 2.29
CA ASN A 44 -13.85 -21.07 3.25
C ASN A 44 -13.49 -19.66 2.80
N ILE A 45 -14.51 -18.85 2.54
CA ILE A 45 -14.37 -17.47 2.12
C ILE A 45 -14.82 -16.58 3.27
N GLU A 46 -13.95 -15.64 3.63
CA GLU A 46 -14.22 -14.59 4.59
C GLU A 46 -14.01 -13.25 3.89
N HIS A 47 -15.06 -12.44 3.86
CA HIS A 47 -15.04 -11.10 3.31
C HIS A 47 -15.41 -10.10 4.40
N THR A 48 -14.54 -9.14 4.65
CA THR A 48 -14.78 -8.03 5.57
C THR A 48 -14.62 -6.73 4.81
N TRP A 49 -15.56 -5.80 4.91
CA TRP A 49 -15.44 -4.49 4.27
C TRP A 49 -15.97 -3.38 5.17
N VAL A 50 -15.43 -2.19 4.97
CA VAL A 50 -15.84 -0.97 5.68
C VAL A 50 -16.40 0.01 4.66
N THR A 51 -17.59 0.54 4.93
CA THR A 51 -18.25 1.54 4.06
C THR A 51 -17.61 2.92 4.23
N LEU A 52 -18.00 3.87 3.38
CA LEU A 52 -17.59 5.28 3.53
C LEU A 52 -18.14 5.92 4.81
N GLU A 53 -19.22 5.36 5.36
CA GLU A 53 -19.85 5.78 6.62
C GLU A 53 -19.17 5.19 7.87
N ASN A 54 -18.08 4.43 7.67
CA ASN A 54 -17.33 3.67 8.69
C ASN A 54 -18.09 2.50 9.32
N ASP A 55 -19.13 1.99 8.65
CA ASP A 55 -19.77 0.75 9.08
C ASP A 55 -18.96 -0.46 8.59
N ALA A 56 -18.66 -1.38 9.50
CA ALA A 56 -17.92 -2.59 9.21
C ALA A 56 -18.87 -3.79 9.05
N PHE A 57 -18.72 -4.51 7.95
CA PHE A 57 -19.48 -5.70 7.62
C PHE A 57 -18.55 -6.90 7.47
N ASN A 58 -19.04 -8.08 7.84
CA ASN A 58 -18.36 -9.35 7.63
C ASN A 58 -19.34 -10.35 7.03
N ALA A 59 -18.88 -11.10 6.04
CA ALA A 59 -19.54 -12.25 5.47
C ALA A 59 -18.57 -13.43 5.47
N THR A 60 -18.98 -14.54 6.08
CA THR A 60 -18.21 -15.78 6.08
C THR A 60 -19.08 -16.90 5.55
N PHE A 61 -18.60 -17.64 4.56
CA PHE A 61 -19.32 -18.74 3.96
C PHE A 61 -18.37 -19.80 3.39
N SER A 62 -18.88 -21.02 3.26
CA SER A 62 -18.14 -22.15 2.69
C SER A 62 -18.72 -22.51 1.34
N ILE A 63 -17.85 -22.79 0.36
CA ILE A 63 -18.26 -23.24 -0.97
C ILE A 63 -17.61 -24.57 -1.32
N ILE A 64 -18.29 -25.36 -2.14
CA ILE A 64 -17.77 -26.57 -2.77
C ILE A 64 -17.63 -26.28 -4.27
N PRO A 65 -16.39 -26.16 -4.80
CA PRO A 65 -16.16 -25.83 -6.21
C PRO A 65 -16.19 -27.08 -7.11
N ASP A 66 -17.28 -27.83 -7.09
CA ASP A 66 -17.49 -29.05 -7.90
C ASP A 66 -18.33 -28.80 -9.16
N GLY A 67 -18.89 -27.59 -9.32
CA GLY A 67 -19.79 -27.25 -10.42
C GLY A 67 -21.23 -27.73 -10.22
N GLU A 68 -21.57 -28.29 -9.07
CA GLU A 68 -22.92 -28.70 -8.71
C GLU A 68 -23.65 -27.61 -7.92
N LEU A 69 -24.97 -27.72 -7.84
CA LEU A 69 -25.82 -26.84 -7.03
C LEU A 69 -25.85 -27.38 -5.59
N HIS A 70 -25.50 -26.52 -4.65
CA HIS A 70 -25.52 -26.79 -3.21
C HIS A 70 -26.43 -25.82 -2.49
N ASP A 71 -27.09 -26.27 -1.43
CA ASP A 71 -27.89 -25.40 -0.58
C ASP A 71 -27.00 -24.41 0.16
N PHE A 72 -27.44 -23.16 0.25
CA PHE A 72 -26.70 -22.09 0.91
C PHE A 72 -27.24 -21.86 2.33
N GLU A 73 -26.34 -21.88 3.32
CA GLU A 73 -26.74 -21.72 4.73
C GLU A 73 -27.37 -20.34 5.03
N ASN A 74 -27.12 -19.33 4.19
CA ASN A 74 -27.62 -17.98 4.39
C ASN A 74 -28.74 -17.62 3.40
N ALA A 75 -29.97 -18.05 3.74
CA ALA A 75 -31.21 -17.80 2.99
C ALA A 75 -31.55 -16.31 2.76
N VAL A 76 -30.89 -15.38 3.47
CA VAL A 76 -31.07 -13.95 3.22
C VAL A 76 -30.47 -13.57 1.86
N LEU A 77 -29.30 -14.11 1.55
CA LEU A 77 -28.58 -13.84 0.31
C LEU A 77 -29.08 -14.73 -0.84
N ALA A 78 -29.18 -16.04 -0.62
CA ALA A 78 -29.52 -17.02 -1.66
C ALA A 78 -30.01 -18.34 -1.03
N ASP A 79 -30.80 -19.09 -1.77
CA ASP A 79 -31.26 -20.43 -1.37
C ASP A 79 -30.22 -21.50 -1.74
N GLN A 80 -29.58 -21.33 -2.89
CA GLN A 80 -28.57 -22.23 -3.42
C GLN A 80 -27.39 -21.46 -4.01
N PHE A 81 -26.24 -22.11 -4.08
CA PHE A 81 -25.08 -21.61 -4.79
C PHE A 81 -24.48 -22.71 -5.66
N LYS A 82 -23.77 -22.29 -6.70
CA LYS A 82 -22.97 -23.15 -7.55
C LYS A 82 -21.59 -22.52 -7.66
N ALA A 83 -20.56 -23.27 -7.32
CA ALA A 83 -19.18 -22.80 -7.47
C ALA A 83 -18.42 -23.72 -8.43
N SER A 84 -17.63 -23.14 -9.31
CA SER A 84 -16.80 -23.91 -10.24
C SER A 84 -15.41 -23.27 -10.38
N ILE A 85 -14.38 -24.11 -10.52
CA ILE A 85 -13.03 -23.64 -10.84
C ILE A 85 -12.72 -24.08 -12.25
N ALA A 86 -12.77 -23.12 -13.19
CA ALA A 86 -12.50 -23.39 -14.60
C ALA A 86 -11.00 -23.66 -14.84
N ASP A 87 -10.12 -22.90 -14.17
CA ASP A 87 -8.67 -23.04 -14.28
C ASP A 87 -7.94 -22.53 -13.02
N THR A 88 -6.61 -22.41 -13.04
CA THR A 88 -5.81 -21.94 -11.90
C THR A 88 -5.97 -20.44 -11.60
N SER A 89 -6.71 -19.71 -12.42
CA SER A 89 -6.82 -18.27 -12.42
C SER A 89 -8.26 -17.79 -12.39
N ASN A 90 -9.25 -18.65 -12.62
CA ASN A 90 -10.67 -18.32 -12.68
C ASN A 90 -11.48 -19.24 -11.75
N LEU A 91 -12.08 -18.64 -10.73
CA LEU A 91 -13.07 -19.22 -9.83
C LEU A 91 -14.39 -18.48 -10.02
N GLU A 92 -15.47 -19.21 -10.18
CA GLU A 92 -16.79 -18.67 -10.48
C GLU A 92 -17.78 -19.15 -9.42
N ILE A 93 -18.62 -18.24 -8.93
CA ILE A 93 -19.64 -18.53 -7.93
C ILE A 93 -20.96 -17.85 -8.34
N SER A 94 -21.96 -18.65 -8.65
CA SER A 94 -23.34 -18.20 -8.92
C SER A 94 -24.24 -18.48 -7.72
N PHE A 95 -25.06 -17.50 -7.35
CA PHE A 95 -26.03 -17.59 -6.26
C PHE A 95 -27.45 -17.52 -6.82
N TYR A 96 -28.29 -18.44 -6.36
CA TYR A 96 -29.67 -18.63 -6.83
C TYR A 96 -30.67 -18.38 -5.71
N LYS A 97 -31.75 -17.66 -6.00
CA LYS A 97 -32.87 -17.44 -5.10
C LYS A 97 -34.17 -17.65 -5.86
N ASN A 98 -35.07 -18.49 -5.34
CA ASN A 98 -36.29 -18.94 -6.04
C ASN A 98 -35.99 -19.43 -7.48
N ASP A 99 -34.97 -20.28 -7.64
CA ASP A 99 -34.50 -20.84 -8.93
C ASP A 99 -34.03 -19.78 -9.97
N ARG A 100 -33.78 -18.54 -9.55
CA ARG A 100 -33.24 -17.48 -10.40
C ARG A 100 -31.85 -17.08 -9.94
N GLU A 101 -30.93 -16.92 -10.87
CA GLU A 101 -29.60 -16.37 -10.61
C GLU A 101 -29.73 -14.91 -10.19
N THR A 102 -29.28 -14.60 -8.98
CA THR A 102 -29.39 -13.26 -8.38
C THR A 102 -28.07 -12.52 -8.38
N LEU A 103 -26.98 -13.25 -8.14
CA LEU A 103 -25.63 -12.74 -8.06
C LEU A 103 -24.68 -13.75 -8.66
N HIS A 104 -23.78 -13.26 -9.49
CA HIS A 104 -22.72 -14.02 -10.10
C HIS A 104 -21.39 -13.34 -9.77
N VAL A 105 -20.44 -14.10 -9.23
CA VAL A 105 -19.16 -13.60 -8.74
C VAL A 105 -18.04 -14.34 -9.44
N LEU A 106 -17.26 -13.62 -10.23
CA LEU A 106 -16.09 -14.12 -10.93
C LEU A 106 -14.81 -13.63 -10.26
N HIS A 107 -14.04 -14.55 -9.71
CA HIS A 107 -12.71 -14.33 -9.15
C HIS A 107 -11.66 -14.66 -10.19
N GLN A 108 -10.91 -13.65 -10.62
CA GLN A 108 -9.86 -13.77 -11.62
C GLN A 108 -8.50 -13.34 -11.07
N ILE A 109 -7.51 -14.21 -11.14
CA ILE A 109 -6.11 -13.84 -10.90
C ILE A 109 -5.54 -13.23 -12.18
N THR A 110 -5.22 -11.94 -12.10
CA THR A 110 -4.59 -11.22 -13.21
C THR A 110 -3.12 -11.63 -13.38
N PRO A 111 -2.51 -11.41 -14.57
CA PRO A 111 -1.09 -11.70 -14.80
C PRO A 111 -0.14 -10.99 -13.83
N ASN A 112 -0.58 -9.87 -13.27
CA ASN A 112 0.18 -9.06 -12.30
C ASN A 112 0.05 -9.60 -10.85
N GLY A 113 -0.61 -10.74 -10.64
CA GLY A 113 -0.79 -11.37 -9.33
C GLY A 113 -1.86 -10.71 -8.45
N LEU A 114 -2.68 -9.83 -9.01
CA LEU A 114 -3.84 -9.23 -8.32
C LEU A 114 -5.08 -10.10 -8.50
N LEU A 115 -5.91 -10.16 -7.47
CA LEU A 115 -7.23 -10.78 -7.53
C LEU A 115 -8.25 -9.73 -7.96
N LYS A 116 -8.88 -9.93 -9.11
CA LYS A 116 -10.01 -9.15 -9.60
C LYS A 116 -11.28 -9.92 -9.30
N ILE A 117 -12.19 -9.33 -8.53
CA ILE A 117 -13.52 -9.88 -8.27
C ILE A 117 -14.52 -9.07 -9.10
N THR A 118 -15.27 -9.73 -9.96
CA THR A 118 -16.35 -9.12 -10.75
C THR A 118 -17.67 -9.68 -10.27
N GLN A 119 -18.53 -8.81 -9.75
CA GLN A 119 -19.86 -9.14 -9.26
C GLN A 119 -20.88 -8.61 -10.26
N THR A 120 -21.65 -9.51 -10.86
CA THR A 120 -22.78 -9.15 -11.73
C THR A 120 -24.05 -9.63 -11.08
N GLY A 121 -25.02 -8.75 -10.91
CA GLY A 121 -26.27 -9.09 -10.24
C GLY A 121 -27.43 -8.23 -10.70
N THR A 122 -28.62 -8.55 -10.20
CA THR A 122 -29.82 -7.73 -10.41
C THR A 122 -30.15 -6.99 -9.12
N ALA A 123 -30.18 -5.65 -9.17
CA ALA A 123 -30.56 -4.83 -8.03
C ALA A 123 -32.04 -5.04 -7.68
N PRO A 124 -32.49 -4.68 -6.45
CA PRO A 124 -33.90 -4.76 -6.07
C PRO A 124 -34.86 -3.98 -6.99
N ALA A 125 -34.35 -2.98 -7.70
CA ALA A 125 -35.09 -2.18 -8.68
C ALA A 125 -35.20 -2.84 -10.09
N GLY A 126 -34.58 -4.01 -10.30
CA GLY A 126 -34.59 -4.73 -11.58
C GLY A 126 -33.45 -4.35 -12.55
N GLU A 127 -32.59 -3.41 -12.18
CA GLU A 127 -31.43 -3.02 -12.98
C GLU A 127 -30.28 -4.01 -12.82
N GLN A 128 -29.64 -4.40 -13.92
CA GLN A 128 -28.40 -5.17 -13.88
C GLN A 128 -27.25 -4.26 -13.48
N PHE A 129 -26.42 -4.71 -12.55
CA PHE A 129 -25.22 -4.00 -12.15
C PHE A 129 -23.98 -4.89 -12.29
N THR A 130 -22.86 -4.26 -12.56
CA THR A 130 -21.53 -4.85 -12.53
C THR A 130 -20.64 -4.06 -11.59
N ASN A 131 -20.14 -4.71 -10.55
CA ASN A 131 -19.13 -4.16 -9.65
C ASN A 131 -17.83 -4.92 -9.84
N ILE A 132 -16.73 -4.19 -9.96
CA ILE A 132 -15.37 -4.72 -10.11
C ILE A 132 -14.56 -4.26 -8.92
N GLU A 133 -13.98 -5.21 -8.21
CA GLU A 133 -13.12 -4.99 -7.07
C GLU A 133 -11.73 -5.56 -7.38
N ILE A 134 -10.69 -4.85 -6.99
CA ILE A 134 -9.31 -5.28 -7.23
C ILE A 134 -8.60 -5.40 -5.89
N TYR A 135 -7.98 -6.55 -5.65
CA TYR A 135 -7.29 -6.87 -4.41
C TYR A 135 -5.82 -7.25 -4.67
N HIS A 136 -4.95 -6.98 -3.70
CA HIS A 136 -3.59 -7.46 -3.68
C HIS A 136 -3.37 -8.54 -2.63
N LYS A 137 -2.52 -9.50 -2.97
CA LYS A 137 -2.15 -10.59 -2.08
C LYS A 137 -1.39 -10.04 -0.87
N GLN A 138 -1.82 -10.39 0.33
CA GLN A 138 -1.05 -10.24 1.55
C GLN A 138 -0.40 -11.58 1.89
N MET A 139 0.90 -11.55 2.16
CA MET A 139 1.59 -12.70 2.74
C MET A 139 1.20 -12.80 4.22
N SER A 140 0.24 -13.67 4.52
CA SER A 140 -0.12 -14.00 5.90
C SER A 140 0.75 -15.15 6.42
N VAL A 141 1.35 -14.99 7.60
CA VAL A 141 2.06 -16.04 8.35
C VAL A 141 1.01 -16.87 9.08
N LEU A 142 0.77 -18.11 8.63
CA LEU A 142 -0.26 -19.00 9.17
C LEU A 142 0.00 -19.38 10.64
N PRO A 143 -0.96 -19.21 11.56
CA PRO A 143 -1.08 -20.05 12.74
C PRO A 143 -1.93 -21.29 12.40
N TYR A 144 -1.37 -22.48 12.58
CA TYR A 144 -2.06 -23.77 12.36
C TYR A 144 -3.20 -24.02 13.38
N ALA A 145 -4.19 -24.79 12.96
CA ALA A 145 -5.47 -25.07 13.63
C ALA A 145 -5.39 -26.03 14.84
N ALA A 146 -6.37 -25.93 15.75
CA ALA A 146 -6.90 -27.07 16.54
C ALA A 146 -8.37 -26.80 16.92
N ALA A 147 -9.22 -27.81 16.70
CA ALA A 147 -10.68 -27.81 16.92
C ALA A 147 -11.08 -27.91 18.41
N VAL A 148 -12.36 -27.66 18.73
CA VAL A 148 -13.27 -28.60 19.46
C VAL A 148 -14.69 -28.01 19.59
N SER A 149 -15.66 -28.91 19.42
CA SER A 149 -17.12 -28.77 19.45
C SER A 149 -17.72 -28.33 20.80
N GLY A 150 -18.85 -27.61 20.78
CA GLY A 150 -19.75 -27.42 21.94
C GLY A 150 -20.16 -25.96 22.18
N ALA A 151 -21.42 -25.62 21.90
CA ALA A 151 -21.96 -24.27 22.12
C ALA A 151 -22.10 -23.93 23.62
N VAL A 152 -21.47 -22.83 24.06
CA VAL A 152 -21.87 -22.02 25.22
C VAL A 152 -21.54 -20.55 24.89
N ILE A 153 -22.55 -19.69 24.82
CA ILE A 153 -22.35 -18.24 24.62
C ILE A 153 -21.90 -17.63 25.95
N ARG A 154 -20.58 -17.58 26.15
CA ARG A 154 -19.83 -16.70 27.06
C ARG A 154 -18.93 -15.83 26.18
N PRO A 155 -18.34 -14.71 26.65
CA PRO A 155 -17.26 -14.07 25.92
C PRO A 155 -16.21 -15.14 25.63
N THR A 156 -16.13 -15.58 24.37
CA THR A 156 -15.32 -16.74 24.00
C THR A 156 -13.86 -16.35 24.08
N GLU A 157 -12.99 -17.27 24.51
CA GLU A 157 -11.53 -17.08 24.37
C GLU A 157 -11.18 -16.69 22.93
N GLU A 158 -11.93 -17.22 21.95
CA GLU A 158 -11.85 -16.89 20.54
C GLU A 158 -12.09 -15.40 20.22
N GLY A 159 -13.08 -14.75 20.84
CA GLY A 159 -13.33 -13.31 20.65
C GLY A 159 -12.20 -12.44 21.21
N MET A 160 -11.65 -12.83 22.36
CA MET A 160 -10.48 -12.15 22.95
C MET A 160 -9.20 -12.40 22.15
N ILE A 161 -9.02 -13.61 21.63
CA ILE A 161 -7.89 -13.96 20.76
C ILE A 161 -7.95 -13.17 19.46
N ARG A 162 -9.13 -13.07 18.82
CA ARG A 162 -9.34 -12.25 17.62
C ARG A 162 -9.10 -10.77 17.89
N HIS A 163 -9.63 -10.23 18.99
CA HIS A 163 -9.39 -8.83 19.35
C HIS A 163 -7.89 -8.56 19.58
N LYS A 164 -7.20 -9.42 20.35
CA LYS A 164 -5.75 -9.31 20.55
C LYS A 164 -4.94 -9.43 19.26
N ALA A 165 -5.32 -10.36 18.37
CA ALA A 165 -4.67 -10.51 17.08
C ALA A 165 -4.89 -9.28 16.19
N LEU A 166 -6.11 -8.74 16.15
CA LEU A 166 -6.44 -7.52 15.41
C LEU A 166 -5.66 -6.31 15.95
N THR A 167 -5.65 -6.11 17.27
CA THR A 167 -4.88 -5.04 17.91
C THR A 167 -3.38 -5.18 17.64
N ALA A 168 -2.82 -6.40 17.74
CA ALA A 168 -1.41 -6.64 17.44
C ALA A 168 -1.09 -6.38 15.95
N MET A 169 -1.99 -6.75 15.03
CA MET A 169 -1.85 -6.45 13.61
C MET A 169 -1.94 -4.94 13.33
N GLU A 170 -2.86 -4.23 13.97
CA GLU A 170 -2.97 -2.76 13.86
C GLU A 170 -1.71 -2.07 14.40
N GLU A 171 -1.23 -2.46 15.58
CA GLU A 171 0.03 -1.97 16.15
C GLU A 171 1.21 -2.24 15.20
N GLN A 172 1.30 -3.44 14.64
CA GLN A 172 2.35 -3.79 13.68
C GLN A 172 2.27 -2.96 12.39
N THR A 173 1.06 -2.78 11.85
CA THR A 173 0.83 -1.96 10.66
C THR A 173 1.22 -0.52 10.93
N ASN A 174 0.83 0.04 12.09
CA ASN A 174 1.19 1.39 12.50
C ASN A 174 2.71 1.55 12.63
N MET A 175 3.39 0.58 13.28
CA MET A 175 4.86 0.59 13.36
C MET A 175 5.52 0.56 11.98
N GLN A 176 5.02 -0.25 11.05
CA GLN A 176 5.55 -0.30 9.68
C GLN A 176 5.27 1.00 8.91
N MET A 177 4.09 1.59 9.08
CA MET A 177 3.74 2.83 8.42
C MET A 177 4.58 4.01 8.95
N ASP A 178 4.87 4.02 10.25
CA ASP A 178 5.80 4.97 10.87
C ASP A 178 7.22 4.81 10.33
N GLN A 179 7.69 3.58 10.13
CA GLN A 179 8.99 3.32 9.51
C GLN A 179 9.04 3.85 8.07
N ILE A 180 8.00 3.60 7.27
CA ILE A 180 7.88 4.10 5.90
C ILE A 180 7.88 5.63 5.90
N ARG A 181 7.11 6.27 6.79
CA ARG A 181 7.08 7.73 6.92
C ARG A 181 8.47 8.30 7.16
N ARG A 182 9.23 7.73 8.11
CA ARG A 182 10.61 8.15 8.40
C ARG A 182 11.54 7.98 7.19
N GLN A 183 11.38 6.90 6.42
CA GLN A 183 12.16 6.70 5.20
C GLN A 183 11.82 7.76 4.15
N ILE A 184 10.55 8.09 3.96
CA ILE A 184 10.13 9.15 3.02
C ILE A 184 10.69 10.51 3.46
N GLU A 185 10.63 10.83 4.75
CA GLU A 185 11.20 12.06 5.29
C GLU A 185 12.70 12.16 5.06
N LEU A 186 13.43 11.05 5.28
CA LEU A 186 14.86 10.97 4.99
C LEU A 186 15.14 11.18 3.50
N LEU A 187 14.40 10.51 2.62
CA LEU A 187 14.53 10.66 1.17
C LEU A 187 14.24 12.10 0.73
N ALA A 188 13.22 12.73 1.30
CA ALA A 188 12.88 14.13 1.02
C ALA A 188 13.95 15.10 1.52
N LEU A 189 14.62 14.80 2.64
CA LEU A 189 15.78 15.56 3.11
C LEU A 189 16.96 15.41 2.15
N GLN A 190 17.30 14.17 1.78
CA GLN A 190 18.37 13.88 0.82
C GLN A 190 18.14 14.55 -0.54
N ALA A 191 16.90 14.52 -1.05
CA ALA A 191 16.54 15.20 -2.28
C ALA A 191 16.76 16.72 -2.18
N ARG A 192 16.38 17.35 -1.07
CA ARG A 192 16.63 18.77 -0.82
C ARG A 192 18.11 19.10 -0.75
N GLU A 193 18.92 18.28 -0.10
CA GLU A 193 20.37 18.44 -0.05
C GLU A 193 20.99 18.35 -1.45
N ILE A 194 20.55 17.40 -2.28
CA ILE A 194 21.02 17.26 -3.66
C ILE A 194 20.68 18.51 -4.49
N VAL A 195 19.46 19.03 -4.37
CA VAL A 195 19.03 20.25 -5.07
C VAL A 195 19.85 21.46 -4.60
N SER A 196 19.98 21.65 -3.29
CA SER A 196 20.78 22.74 -2.71
C SER A 196 22.24 22.68 -3.17
N ARG A 197 22.84 21.47 -3.19
CA ARG A 197 24.21 21.25 -3.69
C ARG A 197 24.35 21.62 -5.17
N LYS A 198 23.35 21.29 -6.00
CA LYS A 198 23.31 21.70 -7.41
C LYS A 198 23.25 23.22 -7.55
N GLU A 199 22.36 23.87 -6.82
CA GLU A 199 22.18 25.32 -6.84
C GLU A 199 23.43 26.07 -6.39
N LEU A 200 24.03 25.64 -5.27
CA LEU A 200 25.30 26.19 -4.76
C LEU A 200 26.42 26.02 -5.78
N SER A 201 26.53 24.83 -6.38
CA SER A 201 27.53 24.56 -7.40
C SER A 201 27.35 25.47 -8.62
N MET A 202 26.12 25.63 -9.12
CA MET A 202 25.83 26.55 -10.24
C MET A 202 26.18 28.01 -9.89
N LEU A 203 25.84 28.45 -8.67
CA LEU A 203 26.18 29.79 -8.20
C LEU A 203 27.70 30.01 -8.17
N ILE A 204 28.47 29.03 -7.68
CA ILE A 204 29.94 29.10 -7.64
C ILE A 204 30.55 29.05 -9.04
N TYR A 205 30.03 28.23 -9.95
CA TYR A 205 30.50 28.20 -11.34
C TYR A 205 30.19 29.50 -12.11
N ASN A 206 29.08 30.17 -11.78
CA ASN A 206 28.75 31.49 -12.32
C ASN A 206 29.53 32.64 -11.64
N ALA A 207 30.09 32.40 -10.45
CA ALA A 207 30.91 33.37 -9.72
C ALA A 207 32.30 33.52 -10.38
N ARG A 208 32.93 34.69 -10.19
CA ARG A 208 34.30 34.88 -10.69
C ARG A 208 35.30 34.08 -9.84
N LEU A 209 35.87 33.05 -10.44
CA LEU A 209 37.00 32.27 -9.91
C LEU A 209 38.31 32.84 -10.44
N ASN A 210 39.16 33.35 -9.54
CA ASN A 210 40.48 33.89 -9.89
C ASN A 210 41.62 32.86 -9.73
N PHE A 211 41.28 31.60 -9.45
CA PHE A 211 42.22 30.51 -9.18
C PHE A 211 41.61 29.17 -9.60
N SER A 212 42.45 28.13 -9.71
CA SER A 212 42.00 26.75 -9.92
C SER A 212 41.71 26.09 -8.58
N PRO A 213 40.44 25.71 -8.27
CA PRO A 213 40.08 25.12 -7.00
C PRO A 213 40.59 23.68 -6.90
N VAL A 214 41.04 23.29 -5.70
CA VAL A 214 41.62 21.98 -5.40
C VAL A 214 40.62 21.15 -4.61
N ILE A 215 40.43 19.90 -5.04
CA ILE A 215 39.51 18.96 -4.39
C ILE A 215 39.90 18.78 -2.91
N GLY A 216 38.91 18.81 -2.03
CA GLY A 216 39.08 18.62 -0.60
C GLY A 216 39.45 19.89 0.17
N GLN A 217 39.73 21.01 -0.51
CA GLN A 217 40.03 22.28 0.15
C GLN A 217 38.76 23.09 0.44
N VAL A 218 38.84 23.92 1.47
CA VAL A 218 37.78 24.82 1.92
C VAL A 218 38.03 26.24 1.40
N TYR A 219 36.96 26.88 0.98
CA TYR A 219 36.93 28.21 0.39
C TYR A 219 35.77 29.01 0.99
N TYR A 220 35.74 30.31 0.71
CA TYR A 220 34.77 31.24 1.25
C TYR A 220 34.09 31.99 0.10
N LEU A 221 32.77 31.91 0.06
CA LEU A 221 31.92 32.58 -0.93
C LEU A 221 31.48 33.94 -0.39
N TYR A 222 31.66 34.98 -1.21
CA TYR A 222 31.32 36.36 -0.88
C TYR A 222 30.45 37.00 -1.95
N GLU A 223 29.55 37.90 -1.53
CA GLU A 223 28.81 38.82 -2.39
C GLU A 223 29.61 40.13 -2.49
N LYS A 224 29.94 40.59 -3.70
CA LYS A 224 30.58 41.88 -3.94
C LYS A 224 29.59 43.02 -3.80
N LYS A 225 30.09 44.24 -3.59
CA LYS A 225 29.27 45.46 -3.58
C LYS A 225 28.54 45.71 -4.92
N THR A 226 29.02 45.11 -6.01
CA THR A 226 28.40 45.15 -7.35
C THR A 226 27.25 44.16 -7.54
N GLY A 227 27.01 43.25 -6.58
CA GLY A 227 26.01 42.18 -6.67
C GLY A 227 26.54 40.85 -7.22
N ASP A 228 27.77 40.82 -7.73
CA ASP A 228 28.40 39.59 -8.22
C ASP A 228 28.92 38.71 -7.08
N HIS A 229 28.93 37.40 -7.31
CA HIS A 229 29.52 36.44 -6.39
C HIS A 229 31.01 36.19 -6.71
N GLN A 230 31.83 35.98 -5.68
CA GLN A 230 33.23 35.59 -5.81
C GLN A 230 33.64 34.59 -4.72
N VAL A 231 34.39 33.58 -5.13
CA VAL A 231 35.04 32.63 -4.22
C VAL A 231 36.46 33.09 -3.90
N SER A 232 36.86 32.96 -2.64
CA SER A 232 38.20 33.29 -2.14
C SER A 232 38.75 32.19 -1.23
N MET A 233 40.07 32.09 -1.14
CA MET A 233 40.76 31.23 -0.17
C MET A 233 40.84 31.85 1.24
N ILE A 234 40.61 33.16 1.34
CA ILE A 234 40.82 33.95 2.55
C ILE A 234 39.52 33.99 3.36
N SER A 235 39.59 33.61 4.63
CA SER A 235 38.44 33.64 5.55
C SER A 235 38.05 35.07 5.94
N PRO A 236 36.81 35.30 6.40
CA PRO A 236 36.37 36.64 6.81
C PRO A 236 37.24 37.29 7.89
N ARG A 237 37.87 36.46 8.75
CA ARG A 237 38.74 36.90 9.85
C ARG A 237 40.16 37.28 9.40
N GLU A 238 40.61 36.73 8.28
CA GLU A 238 41.94 36.99 7.71
C GLU A 238 41.96 38.22 6.81
N TRP A 239 40.78 38.75 6.45
CA TRP A 239 40.68 40.06 5.80
C TRP A 239 41.05 41.14 6.81
N GLY A 240 42.19 41.81 6.58
CA GLY A 240 42.65 42.93 7.42
C GLY A 240 41.55 43.97 7.65
N ASN A 241 41.41 44.43 8.90
CA ASN A 241 40.35 45.32 9.39
C ASN A 241 38.89 44.81 9.24
N GLY A 242 38.68 43.52 8.97
CA GLY A 242 37.34 42.89 8.97
C GLY A 242 36.41 43.37 7.85
N SER A 243 36.91 44.14 6.89
CA SER A 243 36.15 44.69 5.76
C SER A 243 36.91 44.44 4.46
N GLY A 244 36.84 43.21 3.94
CA GLY A 244 37.27 42.93 2.57
C GLY A 244 36.47 43.75 1.54
N PRO A 245 36.77 43.68 0.24
CA PRO A 245 36.05 44.39 -0.83
C PRO A 245 34.59 43.91 -1.04
N PHE A 246 34.07 43.12 -0.10
CA PHE A 246 32.80 42.42 -0.19
C PHE A 246 31.74 43.12 0.64
N LYS A 247 30.49 42.88 0.26
CA LYS A 247 29.31 43.37 0.96
C LYS A 247 28.93 42.43 2.10
N THR A 248 28.88 41.12 1.81
CA THR A 248 28.43 40.11 2.76
C THR A 248 29.21 38.80 2.56
N PHE A 249 29.51 38.12 3.66
CA PHE A 249 29.95 36.73 3.65
C PHE A 249 28.73 35.81 3.48
N VAL A 250 28.76 34.93 2.48
CA VAL A 250 27.62 34.07 2.13
C VAL A 250 27.73 32.72 2.81
N ALA A 251 28.80 31.97 2.49
CA ALA A 251 28.96 30.61 2.96
C ALA A 251 30.44 30.17 2.92
N LYS A 252 30.79 29.22 3.78
CA LYS A 252 32.06 28.49 3.73
C LYS A 252 31.80 27.19 2.96
N VAL A 253 32.59 26.93 1.93
CA VAL A 253 32.30 25.87 0.94
C VAL A 253 33.51 24.98 0.73
N LYS A 254 33.28 23.69 0.47
CA LYS A 254 34.33 22.70 0.19
C LYS A 254 34.11 22.08 -1.19
N LEU A 255 35.18 21.97 -1.97
CA LEU A 255 35.14 21.26 -3.25
C LEU A 255 35.23 19.74 -3.02
N LEU A 256 34.29 18.99 -3.56
CA LEU A 256 34.23 17.52 -3.47
C LEU A 256 34.84 16.85 -4.72
N ALA A 257 35.07 15.55 -4.63
CA ALA A 257 35.75 14.78 -5.69
C ALA A 257 34.98 14.73 -7.01
N ASP A 258 33.66 14.88 -6.96
CA ASP A 258 32.78 14.96 -8.13
C ASP A 258 32.65 16.38 -8.69
N HIS A 259 33.56 17.29 -8.33
CA HIS A 259 33.61 18.69 -8.78
C HIS A 259 32.38 19.52 -8.41
N THR A 260 31.62 19.09 -7.40
CA THR A 260 30.54 19.88 -6.82
C THR A 260 30.97 20.50 -5.49
N TRP A 261 30.21 21.49 -5.05
CA TRP A 261 30.48 22.26 -3.86
C TRP A 261 29.46 21.95 -2.78
N VAL A 262 29.93 21.82 -1.54
CA VAL A 262 29.08 21.65 -0.36
C VAL A 262 29.39 22.75 0.64
N GLU A 263 28.36 23.27 1.30
CA GLU A 263 28.53 24.17 2.43
C GLU A 263 29.07 23.38 3.64
N VAL A 264 29.98 23.99 4.37
CA VAL A 264 30.56 23.42 5.59
C VAL A 264 30.45 24.44 6.71
N GLU A 265 30.06 23.99 7.91
CA GLU A 265 30.08 24.81 9.13
C GLU A 265 31.50 25.28 9.49
#